data_AF-A2F6J6-F1
#
_entry.id   AF-A2F6J6-F1
#
_cell.length_a   1.000
_cell.length_b   1.000
_cell.length_c   1.000
_cell.angle_alpha   90.00
_cell.angle_beta   90.00
_cell.angle_gamma   90.00
#
_symmetry.space_group_name_H-M   'P 1'
#
loop_
_entity.id
_entity.type
_entity.pdbx_description
1 polymer ?
#
loop_
_entity_poly.entity_id
_entity_poly.type
_entity_poly.pdbx_seq_one_letter_code
_entity_poly.pdbx_strand_id
1 'polypeptide(L)'
;MVWNSNILELYCLKELVSQNSIDERLIRQYKAILSKYINGHYSLEQCKELVMKLDLSLNPLLLCLEILATDRDDVPVFTCKKEEKTYSKKRFVCTWSDYEDKRLVMAVHKYGTKDYELVAKYVGNNRTKSQCSQRWERTLNPCIDKSAWTEEEEEILVKAVEKYGTKAWTSIANCLQTRTDVQCRYHYKHVLNGNTPKALKLRNAKEQAKRAQYWNNDDEFFDLIDKVLVESRDFILPK
;
A
#
# COMPACT_ATOMS: atom_id res chain seq x y z
N MET A 1 6.53 -0.31 28.48
CA MET A 1 6.47 0.16 27.08
C MET A 1 5.49 -0.75 26.36
N VAL A 2 4.26 -0.27 26.12
CA VAL A 2 3.21 -1.07 25.47
C VAL A 2 3.40 -0.90 23.97
N TRP A 3 3.96 -1.93 23.32
CA TRP A 3 4.12 -1.96 21.88
C TRP A 3 2.74 -1.91 21.23
N ASN A 4 2.56 -1.13 20.15
CA ASN A 4 1.31 -1.04 19.40
C ASN A 4 1.08 -2.36 18.63
N SER A 5 0.69 -3.42 19.34
CA SER A 5 0.74 -4.82 18.90
C SER A 5 -0.05 -5.13 17.62
N ASN A 6 -0.98 -4.28 17.18
CA ASN A 6 -1.82 -4.59 16.03
C ASN A 6 -1.07 -4.61 14.67
N ILE A 7 -0.12 -3.70 14.43
CA ILE A 7 0.48 -3.56 13.09
C ILE A 7 1.34 -4.77 12.70
N LEU A 8 2.19 -5.25 13.61
CA LEU A 8 3.07 -6.39 13.35
C LEU A 8 2.27 -7.68 13.19
N GLU A 9 1.26 -7.89 14.04
CA GLU A 9 0.33 -9.02 13.94
C GLU A 9 -0.36 -9.06 12.57
N LEU A 10 -0.92 -7.93 12.12
CA LEU A 10 -1.56 -7.81 10.81
C LEU A 10 -0.58 -8.06 9.67
N TYR A 11 0.65 -7.54 9.78
CA TYR A 11 1.68 -7.74 8.76
C TYR A 11 2.06 -9.21 8.60
N CYS A 12 2.27 -9.92 9.71
CA CYS A 12 2.64 -11.33 9.69
C CYS A 12 1.50 -12.22 9.17
N LEU A 13 0.24 -11.88 9.44
CA LEU A 13 -0.92 -12.67 9.05
C LEU A 13 -1.50 -12.33 7.68
N LYS A 14 -1.04 -11.28 6.99
CA LYS A 14 -1.65 -10.77 5.74
C LYS A 14 -1.85 -11.84 4.65
N GLU A 15 -0.89 -12.73 4.47
CA GLU A 15 -0.95 -13.80 3.46
C GLU A 15 -1.87 -14.96 3.86
N LEU A 16 -2.14 -15.10 5.16
CA LEU A 16 -3.09 -16.08 5.69
C LEU A 16 -4.52 -15.52 5.56
N VAL A 17 -4.69 -14.22 5.82
CA VAL A 17 -5.98 -13.51 5.70
C VAL A 17 -6.44 -13.42 4.25
N SER A 18 -5.53 -13.28 3.29
CA SER A 18 -5.89 -13.25 1.86
C SER A 18 -6.38 -14.60 1.33
N GLN A 19 -6.20 -15.69 2.08
CA GLN A 19 -6.69 -17.01 1.71
C GLN A 19 -8.13 -17.18 2.18
N ASN A 20 -9.08 -16.96 1.27
CA ASN A 20 -10.53 -17.06 1.53
C ASN A 20 -11.00 -18.43 2.06
N SER A 21 -10.15 -19.47 2.03
CA SER A 21 -10.46 -20.81 2.51
C SER A 21 -10.29 -21.01 4.02
N ILE A 22 -9.64 -20.08 4.73
CA ILE A 22 -9.32 -20.24 6.16
C ILE A 22 -10.40 -19.59 7.03
N ASP A 23 -10.90 -20.34 8.02
CA ASP A 23 -11.88 -19.84 8.99
C ASP A 23 -11.31 -18.65 9.77
N GLU A 24 -12.03 -17.53 9.75
CA GLU A 24 -11.69 -16.30 10.47
C GLU A 24 -11.48 -16.56 11.98
N ARG A 25 -12.15 -17.55 12.57
CA ARG A 25 -11.95 -17.96 13.97
C ARG A 25 -10.52 -18.46 14.22
N LEU A 26 -9.96 -19.23 13.28
CA LEU A 26 -8.59 -19.73 13.37
C LEU A 26 -7.58 -18.60 13.22
N ILE A 27 -7.84 -17.65 12.31
CA ILE A 27 -7.02 -16.44 12.15
C ILE A 27 -7.01 -15.62 13.45
N ARG A 28 -8.17 -15.42 14.09
CA ARG A 28 -8.28 -14.71 15.37
C ARG A 28 -7.50 -15.42 16.49
N GLN A 29 -7.54 -16.75 16.53
CA GLN A 29 -6.75 -17.52 17.50
C GLN A 29 -5.23 -17.36 17.24
N TYR A 30 -4.79 -17.45 15.99
CA TYR A 30 -3.38 -17.22 15.65
C TYR A 30 -2.93 -15.80 16.01
N LYS A 31 -3.76 -14.78 15.70
CA LYS A 31 -3.50 -13.41 16.12
C LYS A 31 -3.30 -13.28 17.63
N ALA A 32 -4.14 -13.94 18.44
CA ALA A 32 -3.99 -13.94 19.89
C ALA A 32 -2.66 -14.59 20.34
N ILE A 33 -2.23 -15.68 19.69
CA ILE A 33 -0.94 -16.33 19.95
C ILE A 33 0.22 -15.38 19.64
N LEU A 34 0.21 -14.71 18.48
CA LEU A 34 1.24 -13.72 18.11
C LEU A 34 1.27 -12.56 19.09
N SER A 35 0.10 -12.07 19.52
CA SER A 35 0.02 -10.99 20.50
C SER A 35 0.67 -11.38 21.83
N LYS A 36 0.43 -12.61 22.32
CA LYS A 36 1.08 -13.12 23.53
C LYS A 36 2.59 -13.29 23.34
N TYR A 37 3.03 -13.72 22.16
CA TYR A 37 4.45 -13.84 21.83
C TYR A 37 5.17 -12.48 21.83
N ILE A 38 4.64 -11.50 21.09
CA ILE A 38 5.22 -10.15 20.94
C ILE A 38 5.34 -9.46 22.31
N ASN A 39 4.36 -9.66 23.19
CA ASN A 39 4.36 -9.10 24.54
C ASN A 39 5.21 -9.92 25.54
N GLY A 40 5.91 -10.96 25.10
CA GLY A 40 6.80 -11.77 25.92
C GLY A 40 6.09 -12.71 26.90
N HIS A 41 4.79 -12.93 26.73
CA HIS A 41 4.01 -13.85 27.58
C HIS A 41 4.21 -15.31 27.18
N TYR A 42 4.41 -15.59 25.89
CA TYR A 42 4.68 -16.94 25.37
C TYR A 42 6.09 -17.04 24.82
N SER A 43 6.71 -18.20 25.05
CA SER A 43 7.95 -18.61 24.37
C SER A 43 7.67 -19.05 22.93
N LEU A 44 8.71 -19.08 22.10
CA LEU A 44 8.60 -19.54 20.72
C LEU A 44 8.07 -20.98 20.62
N GLU A 45 8.53 -21.88 21.49
CA GLU A 45 8.11 -23.28 21.50
C GLU A 45 6.63 -23.44 21.86
N GLN A 46 6.14 -22.68 22.84
CA GLN A 46 4.71 -22.65 23.16
C GLN A 46 3.87 -22.16 21.99
N CYS A 47 4.31 -21.10 21.30
CA CYS A 47 3.61 -20.58 20.13
C CYS A 47 3.57 -21.60 18.98
N LYS A 48 4.69 -22.27 18.70
CA LYS A 48 4.75 -23.32 17.67
C LYS A 48 3.76 -24.44 17.97
N GLU A 49 3.76 -24.95 19.21
CA GLU A 49 2.85 -26.02 19.61
C GLU A 49 1.38 -25.62 19.44
N LEU A 50 1.01 -24.40 19.86
CA LEU A 50 -0.36 -23.90 19.72
C LEU A 50 -0.76 -23.71 18.26
N VAL A 51 0.11 -23.16 17.41
CA VAL A 51 -0.19 -22.97 15.98
C VAL A 51 -0.32 -24.30 15.25
N MET A 52 0.53 -25.28 15.57
CA MET A 52 0.42 -26.63 15.01
C MET A 52 -0.90 -27.32 15.41
N LYS A 53 -1.42 -27.08 16.63
CA LYS A 53 -2.74 -27.57 17.04
C LYS A 53 -3.90 -26.94 16.25
N LEU A 54 -3.70 -25.75 15.67
CA LEU A 54 -4.68 -25.10 14.79
C LEU A 54 -4.61 -25.61 13.35
N ASP A 55 -3.65 -26.49 13.02
CA ASP A 55 -3.35 -26.96 11.66
C ASP A 55 -3.09 -25.81 10.69
N LEU A 56 -2.41 -24.76 11.18
CA LEU A 56 -2.02 -23.59 10.39
C LEU A 56 -0.51 -23.54 10.15
N SER A 57 -0.11 -22.83 9.09
CA SER A 57 1.30 -22.60 8.78
C SER A 57 2.04 -21.85 9.89
N LEU A 58 3.27 -22.26 10.19
CA LEU A 58 4.17 -21.54 11.09
C LEU A 58 4.78 -20.26 10.47
N ASN A 59 4.60 -20.03 9.17
CA ASN A 59 5.25 -18.92 8.46
C ASN A 59 4.98 -17.53 9.09
N PRO A 60 3.74 -17.17 9.49
CA PRO A 60 3.48 -15.91 10.20
C PRO A 60 4.28 -15.76 11.50
N LEU A 61 4.40 -16.84 12.29
CA LEU A 61 5.19 -16.84 13.53
C LEU A 61 6.68 -16.68 13.26
N LEU A 62 7.23 -17.39 12.26
CA LEU A 62 8.63 -17.27 11.88
C LEU A 62 8.97 -15.88 11.33
N LEU A 63 8.10 -15.31 10.49
CA LEU A 63 8.24 -13.95 10.00
C LEU A 63 8.21 -12.93 11.15
N CYS A 64 7.34 -13.13 12.15
CA CYS A 64 7.30 -12.28 13.35
C CYS A 64 8.63 -12.33 14.11
N LEU A 65 9.18 -13.53 14.32
CA LEU A 65 10.48 -13.73 14.96
C LEU A 65 11.60 -13.01 14.20
N GLU A 66 11.66 -13.16 12.87
CA GLU A 66 12.67 -12.49 12.04
C GLU A 66 12.60 -10.97 12.15
N ILE A 67 11.39 -10.39 12.14
CA ILE A 67 11.21 -8.94 12.25
C ILE A 67 11.65 -8.44 13.64
N LEU A 68 11.26 -9.13 14.70
CA LEU A 68 11.64 -8.78 16.08
C LEU A 68 13.16 -8.90 16.31
N ALA A 69 13.83 -9.85 15.64
CA ALA A 69 15.27 -10.00 15.72
C ALA A 69 16.03 -8.75 15.22
N THR A 70 15.47 -8.02 14.25
CA THR A 70 16.11 -6.83 13.67
C THR A 70 16.30 -5.65 14.63
N ASP A 71 15.69 -5.67 15.82
CA ASP A 71 15.87 -4.66 16.88
C ASP A 71 17.20 -4.82 17.63
N ARG A 72 17.82 -6.00 17.53
CA ARG A 72 19.14 -6.28 18.12
C ARG A 72 20.28 -6.04 17.15
N ASP A 73 19.98 -5.89 15.86
CA ASP A 73 20.98 -5.71 14.82
C ASP A 73 21.51 -4.28 14.81
N ASP A 74 22.80 -4.14 14.50
CA ASP A 74 23.41 -2.85 14.24
C ASP A 74 22.75 -2.16 13.04
N VAL A 75 22.64 -0.84 13.09
CA VAL A 75 22.06 -0.06 11.99
C VAL A 75 22.91 -0.26 10.73
N PRO A 76 22.33 -0.75 9.62
CA PRO A 76 23.04 -0.97 8.38
C PRO A 76 23.65 0.32 7.86
N VAL A 77 24.95 0.26 7.61
CA VAL A 77 25.69 1.33 6.96
C VAL A 77 25.55 1.14 5.45
N PHE A 78 25.21 2.22 4.76
CA PHE A 78 25.07 2.23 3.31
C PHE A 78 26.37 1.78 2.63
N THR A 79 26.42 0.53 2.17
CA THR A 79 27.53 -0.02 1.39
C THR A 79 27.29 0.27 -0.09
N CYS A 80 27.42 1.54 -0.49
CA CYS A 80 27.60 1.81 -1.91
C CYS A 80 28.90 1.14 -2.32
N LYS A 81 28.84 0.08 -3.13
CA LYS A 81 30.00 -0.30 -3.93
C LYS A 81 30.33 0.95 -4.76
N LYS A 82 31.47 1.58 -4.46
CA LYS A 82 32.06 2.60 -5.32
C LYS A 82 32.46 1.91 -6.62
N GLU A 83 31.51 1.67 -7.52
CA GLU A 83 31.85 1.39 -8.89
C GLU A 83 32.34 2.71 -9.50
N GLU A 84 33.59 2.68 -9.94
CA GLU A 84 34.31 3.82 -10.46
C GLU A 84 33.53 4.46 -11.61
N LYS A 85 33.24 5.75 -11.40
CA LYS A 85 32.86 6.79 -12.37
C LYS A 85 32.73 6.32 -13.83
N THR A 86 31.51 6.06 -14.27
CA THR A 86 31.10 6.37 -15.65
C THR A 86 30.16 7.57 -15.64
N TYR A 87 30.47 8.52 -16.51
CA TYR A 87 30.00 9.92 -16.53
C TYR A 87 28.53 10.05 -16.99
N SER A 88 27.61 9.32 -16.36
CA SER A 88 26.18 9.41 -16.63
C SER A 88 25.44 9.79 -15.35
N LYS A 89 24.83 10.99 -15.32
CA LYS A 89 23.95 11.49 -14.24
C LYS A 89 22.62 10.69 -14.15
N LYS A 90 22.65 9.35 -14.19
CA LYS A 90 21.48 8.53 -13.86
C LYS A 90 21.36 8.49 -12.35
N ARG A 91 20.26 9.02 -11.80
CA ARG A 91 19.90 8.84 -10.38
C ARG A 91 19.87 7.34 -10.10
N PHE A 92 20.76 6.86 -9.24
CA PHE A 92 20.75 5.48 -8.76
C PHE A 92 19.46 5.29 -7.95
N VAL A 93 18.49 4.55 -8.50
CA VAL A 93 17.28 4.16 -7.75
C VAL A 93 17.64 2.93 -6.94
N CYS A 94 17.94 3.11 -5.66
CA CYS A 94 18.20 1.99 -4.75
C CYS A 94 16.89 1.27 -4.43
N THR A 95 16.71 0.08 -4.99
CA THR A 95 15.58 -0.82 -4.70
C THR A 95 15.58 -1.21 -3.22
N TRP A 96 14.39 -1.36 -2.63
CA TRP A 96 14.24 -1.86 -1.25
C TRP A 96 14.58 -3.34 -1.17
N SER A 97 15.45 -3.71 -0.23
CA SER A 97 15.73 -5.10 0.11
C SER A 97 14.71 -5.65 1.11
N ASP A 98 14.56 -6.98 1.16
CA ASP A 98 13.71 -7.66 2.15
C ASP A 98 14.12 -7.32 3.59
N TYR A 99 15.42 -7.22 3.84
CA TYR A 99 15.93 -6.83 5.15
C TYR A 99 15.54 -5.39 5.53
N GLU A 100 15.67 -4.42 4.60
CA GLU A 100 15.19 -3.06 4.85
C GLU A 100 13.68 -3.01 5.09
N ASP A 101 12.89 -3.82 4.37
CA ASP A 101 11.45 -3.93 4.59
C ASP A 101 11.14 -4.49 6.00
N LYS A 102 11.84 -5.53 6.45
CA LYS A 102 11.72 -6.08 7.81
C LYS A 102 12.07 -5.04 8.87
N ARG A 103 13.16 -4.29 8.69
CA ARG A 103 13.52 -3.19 9.59
C ARG A 103 12.50 -2.06 9.57
N LEU A 104 11.93 -1.74 8.41
CA LEU A 104 10.87 -0.72 8.30
C LEU A 104 9.61 -1.16 9.04
N VAL A 105 9.20 -2.42 8.92
CA VAL A 105 8.07 -2.98 9.68
C VAL A 105 8.35 -2.92 11.19
N MET A 106 9.54 -3.33 11.63
CA MET A 106 9.91 -3.25 13.05
C MET A 106 9.93 -1.82 13.57
N ALA A 107 10.49 -0.88 12.79
CA ALA A 107 10.51 0.54 13.13
C ALA A 107 9.10 1.13 13.26
N VAL A 108 8.19 0.81 12.35
CA VAL A 108 6.79 1.27 12.42
C VAL A 108 6.06 0.62 13.59
N HIS A 109 6.35 -0.64 13.91
CA HIS A 109 5.82 -1.27 15.11
C HIS A 109 6.28 -0.56 16.41
N LYS A 110 7.54 -0.10 16.44
CA LYS A 110 8.16 0.59 17.58
C LYS A 110 7.71 2.05 17.74
N TYR A 111 7.76 2.82 16.65
CA TYR A 111 7.59 4.28 16.67
C TYR A 111 6.23 4.73 16.10
N GLY A 112 5.47 3.82 15.48
CA GLY A 112 4.24 4.13 14.77
C GLY A 112 4.48 4.79 13.41
N THR A 113 3.41 5.28 12.80
CA THR A 113 3.40 5.91 11.47
C THR A 113 3.39 7.45 11.52
N LYS A 114 3.52 8.05 12.71
CA LYS A 114 3.47 9.52 12.88
C LYS A 114 4.84 10.18 12.80
N ASP A 115 5.90 9.45 13.14
CA ASP A 115 7.26 9.97 13.19
C ASP A 115 8.22 9.14 12.32
N TYR A 116 8.21 9.44 11.02
CA TYR A 116 9.11 8.78 10.07
C TYR A 116 10.58 9.22 10.18
N GLU A 117 10.89 10.23 11.00
CA GLU A 117 12.28 10.63 11.25
C GLU A 117 13.01 9.55 12.07
N LEU A 118 12.37 9.07 13.14
CA LEU A 118 12.88 7.95 13.94
C LEU A 118 12.89 6.65 13.13
N VAL A 119 11.86 6.41 12.31
CA VAL A 119 11.79 5.24 11.45
C VAL A 119 12.95 5.20 10.45
N ALA A 120 13.24 6.32 9.79
CA ALA A 120 14.35 6.40 8.83
C ALA A 120 15.71 6.13 9.48
N LYS A 121 15.96 6.74 10.66
CA LYS A 121 17.17 6.50 11.45
C LYS A 121 17.30 5.04 11.86
N TYR A 122 16.18 4.43 12.25
CA TYR A 122 16.15 3.01 12.56
C TYR A 122 16.52 2.22 11.32
N VAL A 123 15.79 2.32 10.20
CA VAL A 123 15.99 1.52 8.98
C VAL A 123 17.44 1.54 8.49
N GLY A 124 18.10 2.71 8.51
CA GLY A 124 19.49 2.85 8.06
C GLY A 124 19.62 2.97 6.54
N ASN A 125 20.79 2.61 6.01
CA ASN A 125 21.09 2.63 4.56
C ASN A 125 20.77 3.96 3.84
N ASN A 126 20.85 5.09 4.54
CA ASN A 126 20.48 6.42 4.02
C ASN A 126 19.04 6.52 3.47
N ARG A 127 18.12 5.67 3.94
CA ARG A 127 16.69 5.84 3.64
C ARG A 127 16.19 7.11 4.34
N THR A 128 15.55 7.97 3.57
CA THR A 128 14.94 9.21 4.09
C THR A 128 13.55 8.94 4.64
N LYS A 129 13.06 9.82 5.53
CA LYS A 129 11.70 9.73 6.08
C LYS A 129 10.61 9.60 5.01
N SER A 130 10.75 10.33 3.89
CA SER A 130 9.80 10.30 2.79
C SER A 130 9.84 8.97 2.02
N GLN A 131 11.03 8.36 1.87
CA GLN A 131 11.12 7.03 1.27
C GLN A 131 10.50 5.97 2.17
N CYS A 132 10.75 6.03 3.49
CA CYS A 132 10.15 5.12 4.46
C CYS A 132 8.62 5.24 4.50
N SER A 133 8.09 6.47 4.56
CA SER A 133 6.64 6.69 4.57
C SER A 133 6.00 6.18 3.29
N GLN A 134 6.56 6.53 2.13
CA GLN A 134 6.07 6.07 0.84
C GLN A 134 6.11 4.53 0.72
N ARG A 135 7.20 3.89 1.14
CA ARG A 135 7.33 2.43 1.11
C ARG A 135 6.29 1.75 2.01
N TRP A 136 6.07 2.31 3.20
CA TRP A 136 5.06 1.82 4.11
C TRP A 136 3.65 1.97 3.53
N GLU A 137 3.25 3.18 3.19
CA GLU A 137 1.90 3.56 2.76
C GLU A 137 1.49 2.94 1.43
N ARG A 138 2.45 2.57 0.56
CA ARG A 138 2.16 2.02 -0.77
C ARG A 138 2.47 0.54 -0.94
N THR A 139 3.16 -0.10 0.00
CA THR A 139 3.62 -1.49 -0.22
C THR A 139 3.54 -2.37 1.01
N LEU A 140 4.05 -1.91 2.16
CA LEU A 140 4.20 -2.77 3.34
C LEU A 140 3.01 -2.72 4.29
N ASN A 141 2.23 -1.64 4.33
CA ASN A 141 1.09 -1.53 5.21
C ASN A 141 0.11 -2.69 4.96
N PRO A 142 -0.16 -3.56 5.95
CA PRO A 142 -1.02 -4.74 5.76
C PRO A 142 -2.49 -4.40 5.50
N CYS A 143 -2.91 -3.15 5.74
CA CYS A 143 -4.25 -2.69 5.38
C CYS A 143 -4.42 -2.43 3.88
N ILE A 144 -3.34 -2.50 3.09
CA ILE A 144 -3.41 -2.36 1.63
C ILE A 144 -3.95 -3.65 1.04
N ASP A 145 -5.10 -3.55 0.38
CA ASP A 145 -5.67 -4.69 -0.34
C ASP A 145 -5.02 -4.84 -1.72
N LYS A 146 -4.53 -6.06 -1.99
CA LYS A 146 -3.89 -6.47 -3.25
C LYS A 146 -4.75 -7.45 -4.05
N SER A 147 -5.97 -7.74 -3.58
CA SER A 147 -6.96 -8.54 -4.27
C SER A 147 -7.43 -7.87 -5.57
N ALA A 148 -8.19 -8.61 -6.39
CA ALA A 148 -8.87 -8.06 -7.54
C ALA A 148 -9.88 -6.97 -7.10
N TRP A 149 -10.10 -5.99 -7.97
CA TRP A 149 -11.09 -4.94 -7.71
C TRP A 149 -12.50 -5.51 -7.77
N THR A 150 -13.32 -5.15 -6.79
CA THR A 150 -14.76 -5.46 -6.83
C THR A 150 -15.53 -4.39 -7.59
N GLU A 151 -16.76 -4.71 -8.01
CA GLU A 151 -17.64 -3.75 -8.68
C GLU A 151 -17.98 -2.57 -7.77
N GLU A 152 -18.14 -2.80 -6.46
CA GLU A 152 -18.41 -1.77 -5.46
C GLU A 152 -17.21 -0.82 -5.30
N GLU A 153 -15.99 -1.36 -5.24
CA GLU A 153 -14.77 -0.56 -5.18
C GLU A 153 -14.60 0.29 -6.44
N GLU A 154 -14.90 -0.28 -7.61
CA GLU A 154 -14.86 0.45 -8.87
C GLU A 154 -15.90 1.58 -8.92
N GLU A 155 -17.12 1.33 -8.44
CA GLU A 155 -18.16 2.36 -8.39
C GLU A 155 -17.74 3.53 -7.48
N ILE A 156 -17.18 3.23 -6.30
CA ILE A 156 -16.64 4.23 -5.37
C ILE A 156 -15.51 5.01 -6.04
N LEU A 157 -14.57 4.33 -6.71
CA LEU A 157 -13.45 4.95 -7.40
C LEU A 157 -13.95 5.96 -8.44
N VAL A 158 -14.89 5.56 -9.30
CA VAL A 158 -15.40 6.42 -10.36
C VAL A 158 -16.13 7.63 -9.77
N LYS A 159 -17.01 7.43 -8.77
CA LYS A 159 -17.69 8.55 -8.08
C LYS A 159 -16.70 9.50 -7.40
N ALA A 160 -15.62 8.98 -6.83
CA ALA A 160 -14.59 9.79 -6.20
C ALA A 160 -13.80 10.61 -7.24
N VAL A 161 -13.46 10.04 -8.40
CA VAL A 161 -12.82 10.77 -9.50
C VAL A 161 -13.75 11.85 -10.06
N GLU A 162 -15.04 11.56 -10.23
CA GLU A 162 -16.05 12.58 -10.59
C GLU A 162 -16.13 13.70 -9.54
N LYS A 163 -15.90 13.36 -8.26
CA LYS A 163 -15.99 14.34 -7.19
C LYS A 163 -14.76 15.25 -7.07
N TYR A 164 -13.57 14.67 -7.14
CA TYR A 164 -12.30 15.32 -6.80
C TYR A 164 -11.38 15.58 -8.01
N GLY A 165 -11.73 15.04 -9.18
CA GLY A 165 -10.89 15.05 -10.37
C GLY A 165 -9.73 14.06 -10.31
N THR A 166 -8.97 14.01 -11.38
CA THR A 166 -7.87 13.06 -11.66
C THR A 166 -6.52 13.52 -11.15
N LYS A 167 -6.46 14.63 -10.40
CA LYS A 167 -5.25 15.12 -9.73
C LYS A 167 -5.17 14.76 -8.25
N ALA A 168 -6.29 14.41 -7.63
CA ALA A 168 -6.42 14.23 -6.18
C ALA A 168 -6.44 12.75 -5.74
N TRP A 169 -5.49 11.95 -6.24
CA TRP A 169 -5.47 10.49 -6.01
C TRP A 169 -5.38 10.09 -4.53
N THR A 170 -4.69 10.87 -3.70
CA THR A 170 -4.66 10.62 -2.24
C THR A 170 -6.03 10.80 -1.61
N SER A 171 -6.79 11.83 -2.01
CA SER A 171 -8.17 12.04 -1.53
C SER A 171 -9.13 10.96 -2.03
N ILE A 172 -8.92 10.47 -3.26
CA ILE A 172 -9.67 9.35 -3.83
C ILE A 172 -9.39 8.05 -3.06
N ALA A 173 -8.12 7.72 -2.83
CA ALA A 173 -7.71 6.55 -2.06
C ALA A 173 -8.31 6.53 -0.65
N ASN A 174 -8.39 7.69 0.01
CA ASN A 174 -9.01 7.83 1.32
C ASN A 174 -10.52 7.47 1.32
N CYS A 175 -11.20 7.52 0.18
CA CYS A 175 -12.60 7.10 0.07
C CYS A 175 -12.75 5.58 0.04
N LEU A 176 -11.73 4.85 -0.45
CA LEU A 176 -11.69 3.38 -0.49
C LEU A 176 -11.07 2.78 0.77
N GLN A 177 -10.22 3.53 1.48
CA GLN A 177 -9.52 3.17 2.74
C GLN A 177 -8.50 2.02 2.63
N THR A 178 -8.72 1.02 1.77
CA THR A 178 -7.85 -0.15 1.58
C THR A 178 -6.99 -0.09 0.32
N ARG A 179 -7.32 0.81 -0.63
CA ARG A 179 -6.59 0.98 -1.89
C ARG A 179 -5.69 2.21 -1.85
N THR A 180 -4.50 2.10 -2.43
CA THR A 180 -3.52 3.19 -2.51
C THR A 180 -3.84 4.17 -3.65
N ASP A 181 -3.29 5.39 -3.56
CA ASP A 181 -3.38 6.42 -4.60
C ASP A 181 -2.91 5.90 -5.97
N VAL A 182 -1.81 5.12 -5.96
CA VAL A 182 -1.24 4.50 -7.14
C VAL A 182 -2.17 3.44 -7.73
N GLN A 183 -2.72 2.55 -6.90
CA GLN A 183 -3.68 1.53 -7.35
C GLN A 183 -4.93 2.18 -7.96
N CYS A 184 -5.48 3.21 -7.32
CA CYS A 184 -6.66 3.94 -7.81
C CYS A 184 -6.40 4.54 -9.21
N ARG A 185 -5.27 5.22 -9.39
CA ARG A 185 -4.89 5.81 -10.69
C ARG A 185 -4.76 4.75 -11.79
N TYR A 186 -4.08 3.65 -11.49
CA TYR A 186 -3.91 2.58 -12.47
C TYR A 186 -5.23 1.89 -12.80
N HIS A 187 -6.05 1.55 -11.80
CA HIS A 187 -7.35 0.91 -12.04
C HIS A 187 -8.27 1.82 -12.84
N TYR A 188 -8.35 3.11 -12.50
CA TYR A 188 -9.14 4.07 -13.28
C TYR A 188 -8.70 4.12 -14.75
N LYS A 189 -7.40 4.07 -15.03
CA LYS A 189 -6.90 3.96 -16.42
C LYS A 189 -7.36 2.67 -17.11
N HIS A 190 -7.47 1.56 -16.40
CA HIS A 190 -8.03 0.32 -16.94
C HIS A 190 -9.53 0.44 -17.19
N VAL A 191 -10.30 0.99 -16.26
CA VAL A 191 -11.75 1.24 -16.39
C VAL A 191 -12.04 2.07 -17.64
N LEU A 192 -11.27 3.15 -17.88
CA LEU A 192 -11.40 4.00 -19.06
C LEU A 192 -11.17 3.27 -20.40
N ASN A 193 -10.35 2.22 -20.38
CA ASN A 193 -10.04 1.43 -21.57
C ASN A 193 -10.97 0.22 -21.74
N GLY A 194 -11.86 -0.04 -20.78
CA GLY A 194 -12.85 -1.11 -20.82
C GLY A 194 -14.03 -0.82 -21.78
N ASN A 195 -14.89 -1.83 -21.97
CA ASN A 195 -16.07 -1.76 -22.84
C ASN A 195 -17.38 -1.47 -22.08
N THR A 196 -17.32 -0.94 -20.85
CA THR A 196 -18.54 -0.58 -20.12
C THR A 196 -19.24 0.60 -20.80
N PRO A 197 -20.59 0.74 -20.73
CA PRO A 197 -21.28 1.89 -21.33
C PRO A 197 -20.73 3.25 -20.84
N LYS A 198 -20.26 3.29 -19.58
CA LYS A 198 -19.62 4.46 -18.97
C LYS A 198 -18.21 4.71 -19.54
N ALA A 199 -17.39 3.66 -19.70
CA ALA A 199 -16.09 3.74 -20.36
C ALA A 199 -16.22 4.14 -21.84
N LEU A 200 -17.22 3.62 -22.56
CA LEU A 200 -17.52 4.00 -23.93
C LEU A 200 -17.90 5.48 -24.05
N LYS A 201 -18.70 6.01 -23.10
CA LYS A 201 -18.98 7.46 -23.03
C LYS A 201 -17.70 8.28 -22.82
N LEU A 202 -16.85 7.90 -21.86
CA LEU A 202 -15.58 8.60 -21.64
C LEU A 202 -14.62 8.45 -22.82
N ARG A 203 -14.60 7.30 -23.51
CA ARG A 203 -13.78 7.07 -24.72
C ARG A 203 -14.28 7.89 -25.90
N ASN A 204 -15.58 8.01 -26.09
CA ASN A 204 -16.15 8.85 -27.16
C ASN A 204 -15.83 10.33 -26.90
N ALA A 205 -15.89 10.78 -25.64
CA ALA A 205 -15.43 12.12 -25.26
C ALA A 205 -13.92 12.30 -25.52
N LYS A 206 -13.11 11.28 -25.19
CA LYS A 206 -11.67 11.22 -25.49
C LYS A 206 -11.37 11.36 -26.98
N GLU A 207 -12.11 10.65 -27.84
CA GLU A 207 -11.95 10.72 -29.30
C GLU A 207 -12.37 12.06 -29.88
N GLN A 208 -13.46 12.66 -29.39
CA GLN A 208 -13.91 13.99 -29.83
C GLN A 208 -12.89 15.08 -29.50
N ALA A 209 -12.34 15.07 -28.29
CA ALA A 209 -11.35 16.06 -27.91
C ALA A 209 -9.99 15.88 -28.60
N LYS A 210 -9.61 14.64 -28.89
CA LYS A 210 -8.44 14.33 -29.72
C LYS A 210 -8.61 14.88 -31.14
N ARG A 211 -9.81 14.76 -31.72
CA ARG A 211 -10.14 15.36 -33.04
C ARG A 211 -10.08 16.88 -33.02
N ALA A 212 -10.41 17.49 -31.89
CA ALA A 212 -10.33 18.93 -31.69
C ALA A 212 -8.91 19.44 -31.34
N GLN A 213 -7.87 18.59 -31.42
CA GLN A 213 -6.45 18.91 -31.22
C GLN A 213 -6.10 19.54 -29.85
N TYR A 214 -6.85 19.20 -28.79
CA TYR A 214 -6.71 19.88 -27.51
C TYR A 214 -5.56 19.41 -26.60
N TRP A 215 -4.85 18.32 -26.92
CA TRP A 215 -3.81 17.82 -26.01
C TRP A 215 -2.73 16.93 -26.67
N ASN A 216 -1.52 16.94 -26.09
CA ASN A 216 -0.31 16.26 -26.58
C ASN A 216 0.25 15.14 -25.66
N ASN A 217 -0.16 15.01 -24.38
CA ASN A 217 0.29 13.94 -23.46
C ASN A 217 -0.80 13.35 -22.52
N ASP A 218 -0.52 12.22 -21.86
CA ASP A 218 -1.49 11.51 -20.98
C ASP A 218 -1.99 12.35 -19.78
N ASP A 219 -1.25 13.37 -19.34
CA ASP A 219 -1.64 14.22 -18.20
C ASP A 219 -2.65 15.31 -18.60
N GLU A 220 -2.53 15.90 -19.80
CA GLU A 220 -3.53 16.86 -20.30
C GLU A 220 -4.88 16.19 -20.64
N PHE A 221 -4.88 14.89 -20.94
CA PHE A 221 -6.11 14.12 -21.08
C PHE A 221 -6.93 14.11 -19.78
N PHE A 222 -6.26 13.93 -18.65
CA PHE A 222 -6.87 13.92 -17.33
C PHE A 222 -7.42 15.30 -16.94
N ASP A 223 -6.73 16.38 -17.32
CA ASP A 223 -7.23 17.75 -17.19
C ASP A 223 -8.53 18.01 -17.96
N LEU A 224 -8.68 17.40 -19.14
CA LEU A 224 -9.90 17.49 -19.92
C LEU A 224 -11.03 16.63 -19.33
N ILE A 225 -10.72 15.41 -18.87
CA ILE A 225 -11.70 14.58 -18.17
C ILE A 225 -12.23 15.35 -16.95
N ASP A 226 -11.37 16.02 -16.19
CA ASP A 226 -11.78 16.88 -15.09
C ASP A 226 -12.73 17.99 -15.56
N LYS A 227 -12.48 18.64 -16.71
CA LYS A 227 -13.41 19.62 -17.29
C LYS A 227 -14.76 19.02 -17.64
N VAL A 228 -14.78 17.86 -18.31
CA VAL A 228 -16.03 17.17 -18.73
C VAL A 228 -16.84 16.68 -17.51
N LEU A 229 -16.16 16.17 -16.49
CA LEU A 229 -16.78 15.72 -15.23
C LEU A 229 -17.30 16.90 -14.39
N VAL A 230 -16.64 18.06 -14.47
CA VAL A 230 -17.11 19.31 -13.84
C VAL A 230 -18.30 19.88 -14.61
N GLU A 231 -18.31 19.84 -15.95
CA GLU A 231 -19.44 20.30 -16.78
C GLU A 231 -20.70 19.43 -16.62
N SER A 232 -20.57 18.20 -16.11
CA SER A 232 -21.72 17.34 -15.76
C SER A 232 -22.31 17.62 -14.37
N ARG A 233 -21.81 18.64 -13.65
CA ARG A 233 -22.39 19.11 -12.38
C ARG A 233 -23.53 20.13 -12.50
N ASP A 234 -23.88 20.62 -13.70
CA ASP A 234 -25.01 21.53 -13.88
C ASP A 234 -26.01 20.99 -14.90
N PHE A 235 -26.92 20.13 -14.43
CA PHE A 235 -28.27 20.03 -15.00
C PHE A 235 -29.33 20.06 -13.89
N ILE A 236 -29.33 21.17 -13.14
CA ILE A 236 -30.58 21.76 -12.67
C ILE A 236 -30.53 23.23 -13.09
N LEU A 237 -31.46 23.63 -13.96
CA LEU A 237 -32.16 24.91 -13.97
C LEU A 237 -33.32 24.78 -14.99
N PRO A 238 -34.54 25.29 -14.68
CA PRO A 238 -34.74 26.74 -14.78
C PRO A 238 -35.65 27.40 -13.72
N LYS A 239 -35.26 28.67 -13.47
CA LYS A 239 -35.88 29.79 -12.74
C LYS A 239 -36.08 29.65 -11.24
#